data_AF-A0AAD5KAZ5-F1
#
_entry.id   AF-A0AAD5KAZ5-F1
#
_cell.length_a   1.000
_cell.length_b   1.000
_cell.length_c   1.000
_cell.angle_alpha   90.00
_cell.angle_beta   90.00
_cell.angle_gamma   90.00
#
_symmetry.space_group_name_H-M   'P 1'
#
loop_
_entity.id
_entity.type
_entity.pdbx_description
1 polymer ?
#
loop_
_entity_poly.entity_id
_entity_poly.type
_entity_poly.pdbx_seq_one_letter_code
_entity_poly.pdbx_strand_id
1 'polypeptide(L)'
;MSKLILNHPDIVQIVAETLFDHNAVDHFTSCPTEWPDGTASDVIYVSDAEKYKPVLIEVQRNVDQEFLLRLISYSVCAQRKYKKPPVILVFVISTINPAIRDQMVTNQEKAFLMDFPCDVWAHSCHFVDATSIADKLSVPLHPFLALSSFLIDEQPSLLTHTSQPDPTIRKLYTLAKRMFDDYLVKEDTLFHRCTRIIDNTETKITNALTSLRQDVPTIRQRKRTEKALEEGLHLICSFKRQCRAAEDDTENESDTVPPPTTATSAISLPSSSTNDNEFVQSWLDTNEWVHIPWQTIYQEGKEMGQFKSINSWKSVKSGYYRWSKRR
;
A
#
# COMPACT_ATOMS: atom_id res chain seq x y z
N MET A 1 -6.70 -0.30 4.79
CA MET A 1 -7.65 -0.23 5.93
C MET A 1 -7.00 -0.60 7.27
N SER A 2 -6.29 -1.72 7.39
CA SER A 2 -5.61 -2.13 8.64
C SER A 2 -4.79 -1.02 9.30
N LYS A 3 -3.91 -0.33 8.55
CA LYS A 3 -3.10 0.79 9.05
C LYS A 3 -3.92 1.92 9.67
N LEU A 4 -5.04 2.27 9.03
CA LEU A 4 -5.93 3.34 9.51
C LEU A 4 -6.53 2.98 10.86
N ILE A 5 -7.05 1.75 10.97
CA ILE A 5 -7.68 1.25 12.21
C ILE A 5 -6.64 1.13 13.32
N LEU A 6 -5.46 0.57 13.03
CA LEU A 6 -4.36 0.44 13.99
C LEU A 6 -3.81 1.80 14.45
N ASN A 7 -3.99 2.88 13.69
CA ASN A 7 -3.61 4.22 14.14
C ASN A 7 -4.65 4.90 15.04
N HIS A 8 -5.81 4.29 15.24
CA HIS A 8 -6.85 4.86 16.09
C HIS A 8 -6.47 4.74 17.58
N PRO A 9 -6.62 5.81 18.41
CA PRO A 9 -6.18 5.82 19.80
C PRO A 9 -6.67 4.63 20.63
N ASP A 10 -7.95 4.29 20.53
CA ASP A 10 -8.52 3.13 21.25
C ASP A 10 -7.83 1.80 20.90
N ILE A 11 -7.35 1.66 19.66
CA ILE A 11 -6.65 0.46 19.19
C ILE A 11 -5.21 0.45 19.70
N VAL A 12 -4.55 1.62 19.72
CA VAL A 12 -3.23 1.77 20.35
C VAL A 12 -3.29 1.33 21.81
N GLN A 13 -4.32 1.75 22.55
CA GLN A 13 -4.52 1.36 23.95
C GLN A 13 -4.74 -0.15 24.10
N ILE A 14 -5.60 -0.77 23.29
CA ILE A 14 -5.84 -2.23 23.30
C ILE A 14 -4.53 -3.01 23.12
N VAL A 15 -3.70 -2.60 22.16
CA VAL A 15 -2.43 -3.27 21.88
C VAL A 15 -1.42 -3.02 23.00
N ALA A 16 -1.30 -1.78 23.49
CA ALA A 16 -0.37 -1.43 24.57
C ALA A 16 -0.67 -2.19 25.87
N GLU A 17 -1.95 -2.23 26.27
CA GLU A 17 -2.40 -2.97 27.45
C GLU A 17 -2.11 -4.47 27.32
N THR A 18 -2.35 -5.03 26.13
CA THR A 18 -2.15 -6.46 25.88
C THR A 18 -0.68 -6.85 25.87
N LEU A 19 0.19 -6.06 25.25
CA LEU A 19 1.60 -6.41 25.14
C LEU A 19 2.35 -6.18 26.45
N PHE A 20 1.98 -5.14 27.21
CA PHE A 20 2.65 -4.77 28.45
C PHE A 20 1.74 -5.04 29.67
N ASP A 21 1.02 -4.01 30.12
CA ASP A 21 0.16 -4.05 31.29
C ASP A 21 -0.89 -2.91 31.24
N HIS A 22 -1.85 -2.90 32.17
CA HIS A 22 -2.87 -1.84 32.25
C HIS A 22 -2.27 -0.45 32.50
N ASN A 23 -1.04 -0.36 33.02
CA ASN A 23 -0.36 0.91 33.24
C ASN A 23 0.29 1.46 31.96
N ALA A 24 0.25 0.72 30.84
CA ALA A 24 0.79 1.14 29.56
C ALA A 24 -0.20 1.98 28.74
N VAL A 25 -1.48 1.96 29.13
CA VAL A 25 -2.53 2.77 28.53
C VAL A 25 -2.15 4.25 28.63
N ASP A 26 -2.50 5.03 27.61
CA ASP A 26 -2.22 6.47 27.46
C ASP A 26 -0.76 6.89 27.31
N HIS A 27 0.21 5.98 27.45
CA HIS A 27 1.62 6.28 27.22
C HIS A 27 2.04 6.18 25.76
N PHE A 28 1.27 5.47 24.93
CA PHE A 28 1.63 5.18 23.54
C PHE A 28 0.91 6.08 22.54
N THR A 29 1.65 6.48 21.51
CA THR A 29 1.12 7.19 20.34
C THR A 29 1.66 6.57 19.05
N SER A 30 0.88 6.65 17.98
CA SER A 30 1.35 6.24 16.65
C SER A 30 2.29 7.28 16.05
N CYS A 31 3.33 6.82 15.36
CA CYS A 31 4.38 7.65 14.75
C CYS A 31 4.54 7.35 13.25
N PRO A 32 5.18 8.27 12.50
CA PRO A 32 5.50 8.04 11.08
C PRO A 32 6.35 6.78 10.88
N THR A 33 5.96 5.97 9.89
CA THR A 33 6.52 4.64 9.63
C THR A 33 7.55 4.59 8.50
N GLU A 34 7.86 5.73 7.89
CA GLU A 34 8.89 5.87 6.87
C GLU A 34 10.29 5.77 7.47
N TRP A 35 11.12 4.97 6.83
CA TRP A 35 12.50 4.68 7.22
C TRP A 35 13.50 5.38 6.28
N PRO A 36 14.75 5.60 6.74
CA PRO A 36 15.76 6.31 5.93
C PRO A 36 16.12 5.62 4.60
N ASP A 37 15.86 4.33 4.46
CA ASP A 37 16.08 3.56 3.23
C ASP A 37 14.92 3.69 2.22
N GLY A 38 13.94 4.54 2.52
CA GLY A 38 12.74 4.74 1.70
C GLY A 38 11.69 3.65 1.84
N THR A 39 11.91 2.66 2.72
CA THR A 39 10.88 1.67 3.06
C THR A 39 9.96 2.21 4.14
N ALA A 40 8.78 1.60 4.29
CA ALA A 40 7.83 1.98 5.34
C ALA A 40 7.22 0.74 5.98
N SER A 41 7.15 0.75 7.31
CA SER A 41 6.39 -0.23 8.07
C SER A 41 4.89 0.09 8.05
N ASP A 42 4.08 -0.85 8.52
CA ASP A 42 2.63 -0.63 8.63
C ASP A 42 2.29 0.37 9.73
N VAL A 43 2.71 0.08 10.98
CA VAL A 43 2.44 0.93 12.13
C VAL A 43 3.58 0.82 13.15
N ILE A 44 3.90 1.94 13.81
CA ILE A 44 4.80 1.97 14.95
C ILE A 44 4.24 2.81 16.09
N TYR A 45 4.17 2.22 17.28
CA TYR A 45 3.81 2.93 18.50
C TYR A 45 5.05 3.27 19.31
N VAL A 46 5.07 4.47 19.86
CA VAL A 46 6.16 4.96 20.70
C VAL A 46 5.57 5.45 22.01
N SER A 47 6.21 5.05 23.10
CA SER A 47 5.83 5.46 24.46
C SER A 47 6.63 6.68 24.91
N ASP A 48 5.98 7.59 25.64
CA ASP A 48 6.64 8.68 26.36
C ASP A 48 7.32 8.20 27.66
N ALA A 49 6.82 7.14 28.28
CA ALA A 49 7.41 6.53 29.46
C ALA A 49 8.65 5.68 29.13
N GLU A 50 9.72 5.85 29.90
CA GLU A 50 11.01 5.19 29.62
C GLU A 50 10.97 3.66 29.74
N LYS A 51 10.12 3.12 30.64
CA LYS A 51 9.99 1.68 30.88
C LYS A 51 9.53 0.92 29.64
N TYR A 52 8.74 1.54 28.78
CA TYR A 52 8.12 0.87 27.65
C TYR A 52 8.99 0.96 26.39
N LYS A 53 8.95 -0.10 25.60
CA LYS A 53 9.67 -0.23 24.34
C LYS A 53 8.74 0.18 23.18
N PRO A 54 9.28 0.67 22.05
CA PRO A 54 8.48 0.90 20.85
C PRO A 54 7.80 -0.40 20.40
N VAL A 55 6.61 -0.31 19.84
CA VAL A 55 5.89 -1.45 19.27
C VAL A 55 5.85 -1.32 17.75
N LEU A 56 6.45 -2.26 17.03
CA LEU A 56 6.38 -2.34 15.58
C LEU A 56 5.30 -3.34 15.18
N ILE A 57 4.36 -2.94 14.35
CA ILE A 57 3.21 -3.77 13.95
C ILE A 57 3.19 -3.94 12.44
N GLU A 58 3.02 -5.17 11.99
CA GLU A 58 2.79 -5.52 10.59
C GLU A 58 1.52 -6.36 10.45
N VAL A 59 0.74 -6.11 9.39
CA VAL A 59 -0.41 -6.94 9.02
C VAL A 59 -0.11 -7.60 7.68
N GLN A 60 0.18 -8.89 7.73
CA GLN A 60 0.76 -9.60 6.60
C GLN A 60 -0.12 -10.77 6.17
N ARG A 61 -0.36 -10.88 4.86
CA ARG A 61 -1.14 -12.01 4.32
C ARG A 61 -0.38 -13.32 4.40
N ASN A 62 0.84 -13.34 3.86
CA ASN A 62 1.71 -14.50 3.85
C ASN A 62 3.04 -14.14 4.52
N VAL A 63 3.44 -14.95 5.50
CA VAL A 63 4.71 -14.82 6.21
C VAL A 63 5.71 -15.78 5.59
N ASP A 64 6.64 -15.23 4.82
CA ASP A 64 7.76 -15.93 4.19
C ASP A 64 9.11 -15.36 4.64
N GLN A 65 10.19 -15.93 4.11
CA GLN A 65 11.55 -15.52 4.47
C GLN A 65 11.86 -14.09 4.02
N GLU A 66 11.31 -13.63 2.88
CA GLU A 66 11.50 -12.26 2.39
C GLU A 66 10.84 -11.25 3.34
N PHE A 67 9.63 -11.55 3.80
CA PHE A 67 8.95 -10.80 4.84
C PHE A 67 9.78 -10.73 6.12
N LEU A 68 10.32 -11.84 6.62
CA LEU A 68 11.14 -11.83 7.84
C LEU A 68 12.40 -10.97 7.70
N LEU A 69 13.10 -11.03 6.56
CA LEU A 69 14.25 -10.17 6.30
C LEU A 69 13.87 -8.69 6.31
N ARG A 70 12.72 -8.35 5.72
CA ARG A 70 12.16 -6.99 5.74
C ARG A 70 11.80 -6.55 7.16
N LEU A 71 11.16 -7.42 7.94
CA LEU A 71 10.80 -7.18 9.33
C LEU A 71 12.02 -6.92 10.22
N ILE A 72 13.09 -7.71 10.03
CA ILE A 72 14.38 -7.50 10.72
C ILE A 72 14.95 -6.13 10.36
N SER A 73 14.93 -5.74 9.08
CA SER A 73 15.38 -4.41 8.65
C SER A 73 14.60 -3.30 9.36
N TYR A 74 13.27 -3.39 9.40
CA TYR A 74 12.42 -2.42 10.11
C TYR A 74 12.74 -2.35 11.60
N SER A 75 12.97 -3.50 12.24
CA SER A 75 13.34 -3.54 13.65
C SER A 75 14.66 -2.81 13.92
N VAL A 76 15.67 -3.04 13.07
CA VAL A 76 16.96 -2.35 13.16
C VAL A 76 16.80 -0.84 12.94
N CYS A 77 15.96 -0.42 11.99
CA CYS A 77 15.62 0.98 11.76
C CYS A 77 14.94 1.62 12.98
N ALA A 78 13.94 0.95 13.55
CA ALA A 78 13.24 1.38 14.76
C ALA A 78 14.22 1.50 15.95
N GLN A 79 15.08 0.52 16.16
CA GLN A 79 16.08 0.53 17.22
C GLN A 79 17.09 1.68 17.05
N ARG A 80 17.55 1.96 15.83
CA ARG A 80 18.44 3.10 15.55
C ARG A 80 17.76 4.44 15.83
N LYS A 81 16.47 4.57 15.49
CA LYS A 81 15.68 5.79 15.66
C LYS A 81 15.35 6.07 17.13
N TYR A 82 14.81 5.07 17.83
CA TYR A 82 14.30 5.23 19.20
C TYR A 82 15.27 4.76 20.30
N LYS A 83 16.45 4.29 19.92
CA LYS A 83 17.53 3.82 20.84
C LYS A 83 17.09 2.69 21.78
N LYS A 84 16.03 1.96 21.43
CA LYS A 84 15.47 0.84 22.19
C LYS A 84 15.05 -0.27 21.21
N PRO A 85 15.33 -1.56 21.51
CA PRO A 85 14.83 -2.65 20.67
C PRO A 85 13.29 -2.69 20.76
N PRO A 86 12.58 -2.81 19.63
CA PRO A 86 11.13 -2.81 19.64
C PRO A 86 10.54 -4.15 20.09
N VAL A 87 9.30 -4.12 20.57
CA VAL A 87 8.40 -5.28 20.62
C VAL A 87 7.73 -5.38 19.26
N ILE A 88 7.75 -6.56 18.65
CA ILE A 88 7.18 -6.78 17.32
C ILE A 88 5.89 -7.57 17.46
N LEU A 89 4.85 -7.13 16.75
CA LEU A 89 3.57 -7.82 16.64
C LEU A 89 3.19 -7.97 15.16
N VAL A 90 2.96 -9.21 14.72
CA VAL A 90 2.57 -9.52 13.35
C VAL A 90 1.20 -10.18 13.35
N PHE A 91 0.22 -9.56 12.69
CA PHE A 91 -1.07 -10.18 12.39
C PHE A 91 -0.94 -10.95 11.07
N VAL A 92 -1.15 -12.25 11.11
CA VAL A 92 -1.07 -13.13 9.94
C VAL A 92 -2.47 -13.49 9.47
N ILE A 93 -2.81 -13.04 8.27
CA ILE A 93 -4.15 -13.23 7.71
C ILE A 93 -4.34 -14.65 7.17
N SER A 94 -3.36 -15.17 6.41
CA SER A 94 -3.55 -16.40 5.64
C SER A 94 -2.58 -17.50 6.04
N THR A 95 -1.29 -17.38 5.69
CA THR A 95 -0.35 -18.50 5.87
C THR A 95 1.00 -18.09 6.41
N ILE A 96 1.60 -18.98 7.20
CA ILE A 96 2.99 -18.92 7.64
C ILE A 96 3.74 -20.05 6.95
N ASN A 97 4.91 -19.73 6.38
CA ASN A 97 5.79 -20.76 5.84
C ASN A 97 6.09 -21.84 6.91
N PRO A 98 5.97 -23.14 6.61
CA PRO A 98 6.17 -24.20 7.60
C PRO A 98 7.52 -24.13 8.33
N ALA A 99 8.61 -23.83 7.62
CA ALA A 99 9.94 -23.73 8.24
C ALA A 99 10.06 -22.56 9.23
N ILE A 100 9.25 -21.50 9.03
CA ILE A 100 9.13 -20.39 9.97
C ILE A 100 8.23 -20.79 11.14
N ARG A 101 7.11 -21.46 10.85
CA ARG A 101 6.14 -21.93 11.85
C ARG A 101 6.78 -22.92 12.85
N ASP A 102 7.63 -23.82 12.37
CA ASP A 102 8.32 -24.82 13.19
C ASP A 102 9.27 -24.21 14.23
N GLN A 103 9.67 -22.95 14.04
CA GLN A 103 10.51 -22.20 14.99
C GLN A 103 9.68 -21.42 16.03
N MET A 104 8.37 -21.32 15.84
CA MET A 104 7.49 -20.56 16.72
C MET A 104 7.05 -21.39 17.91
N VAL A 105 6.93 -20.75 19.08
CA VAL A 105 6.44 -21.39 20.30
C VAL A 105 5.24 -20.60 20.83
N THR A 106 4.23 -21.27 21.37
CA THR A 106 3.11 -20.57 22.01
C THR A 106 3.60 -19.81 23.24
N ASN A 107 3.23 -18.53 23.34
CA ASN A 107 3.61 -17.69 24.46
C ASN A 107 2.96 -18.19 25.76
N GLN A 108 3.74 -18.21 26.85
CA GLN A 108 3.32 -18.80 28.13
C GLN A 108 2.27 -17.94 28.86
N GLU A 109 2.39 -16.62 28.78
CA GLU A 109 1.47 -15.70 29.47
C GLU A 109 0.21 -15.44 28.64
N LYS A 110 0.37 -15.33 27.32
CA LYS A 110 -0.66 -14.96 26.37
C LYS A 110 -0.75 -16.03 25.30
N ALA A 111 -1.45 -17.12 25.60
CA ALA A 111 -1.50 -18.31 24.73
C ALA A 111 -2.03 -18.08 23.30
N PHE A 112 -2.59 -16.90 23.00
CA PHE A 112 -2.99 -16.46 21.66
C PHE A 112 -1.86 -15.84 20.84
N LEU A 113 -0.69 -15.62 21.44
CA LEU A 113 0.51 -15.15 20.77
C LEU A 113 1.47 -16.33 20.54
N MET A 114 2.16 -16.29 19.42
CA MET A 114 3.26 -17.19 19.08
C MET A 114 4.56 -16.40 19.09
N ASP A 115 5.50 -16.80 19.93
CA ASP A 115 6.82 -16.20 20.03
C ASP A 115 7.72 -16.75 18.92
N PHE A 116 8.38 -15.84 18.22
CA PHE A 116 9.40 -16.14 17.23
C PHE A 116 10.78 -15.73 17.76
N PRO A 117 11.84 -16.55 17.58
CA PRO A 117 13.19 -16.21 18.02
C PRO A 117 13.65 -14.88 17.42
N CYS A 118 13.97 -13.92 18.28
CA CYS A 118 14.33 -12.57 17.85
C CYS A 118 15.54 -11.98 18.58
N ASP A 119 16.34 -12.86 19.18
CA ASP A 119 17.59 -12.48 19.83
C ASP A 119 18.42 -11.59 18.88
N VAL A 120 19.05 -10.57 19.44
CA VAL A 120 19.90 -9.57 18.76
C VAL A 120 19.24 -8.50 17.90
N TRP A 121 17.96 -8.63 17.51
CA TRP A 121 17.32 -7.65 16.61
C TRP A 121 15.98 -7.10 17.09
N ALA A 122 15.34 -7.69 18.11
CA ALA A 122 14.14 -7.13 18.75
C ALA A 122 14.12 -7.46 20.26
N HIS A 123 13.20 -6.86 21.00
CA HIS A 123 12.97 -7.20 22.42
C HIS A 123 12.16 -8.49 22.55
N SER A 124 11.10 -8.59 21.77
CA SER A 124 10.26 -9.77 21.60
C SER A 124 9.59 -9.71 20.24
N CYS A 125 9.20 -10.86 19.68
CA CYS A 125 8.56 -10.94 18.37
C CYS A 125 7.39 -11.92 18.45
N HIS A 126 6.18 -11.38 18.30
CA HIS A 126 4.93 -12.11 18.49
C HIS A 126 4.15 -12.16 17.18
N PHE A 127 3.61 -13.33 16.88
CA PHE A 127 2.72 -13.57 15.76
C PHE A 127 1.34 -13.97 16.28
N VAL A 128 0.30 -13.53 15.59
CA VAL A 128 -1.08 -13.96 15.82
C VAL A 128 -1.69 -14.34 14.47
N ASP A 129 -2.27 -15.53 14.40
CA ASP A 129 -2.97 -16.05 13.24
C ASP A 129 -4.32 -16.67 13.63
N ALA A 130 -5.13 -17.04 12.63
CA ALA A 130 -6.45 -17.64 12.87
C ALA A 130 -6.38 -18.87 13.79
N THR A 131 -5.35 -19.71 13.63
CA THR A 131 -5.19 -20.94 14.42
C THR A 131 -4.88 -20.65 15.88
N SER A 132 -4.07 -19.61 16.15
CA SER A 132 -3.65 -19.23 17.49
C SER A 132 -4.79 -18.64 18.33
N ILE A 133 -5.83 -18.08 17.68
CA ILE A 133 -6.97 -17.47 18.36
C ILE A 133 -8.23 -18.33 18.36
N ALA A 134 -8.34 -19.34 17.47
CA ALA A 134 -9.57 -20.10 17.22
C ALA A 134 -10.30 -20.57 18.50
N ASP A 135 -9.59 -21.21 19.42
CA ASP A 135 -10.16 -21.78 20.65
C ASP A 135 -10.44 -20.74 21.76
N LYS A 136 -10.12 -19.48 21.50
CA LYS A 136 -10.16 -18.38 22.48
C LYS A 136 -11.24 -17.34 22.16
N LEU A 137 -12.06 -17.58 21.14
CA LEU A 137 -13.10 -16.66 20.69
C LEU A 137 -14.43 -16.82 21.47
N SER A 138 -14.36 -16.97 22.81
CA SER A 138 -15.56 -16.99 23.65
C SER A 138 -16.05 -15.57 23.95
N VAL A 139 -17.37 -15.36 23.86
CA VAL A 139 -18.00 -14.05 24.11
C VAL A 139 -18.28 -13.90 25.62
N PRO A 140 -17.97 -12.74 26.25
CA PRO A 140 -17.38 -11.53 25.67
C PRO A 140 -15.89 -11.71 25.32
N LEU A 141 -15.49 -11.21 24.15
CA LEU A 141 -14.11 -11.35 23.70
C LEU A 141 -13.19 -10.41 24.47
N HIS A 142 -11.96 -10.88 24.71
CA HIS A 142 -10.88 -9.97 25.06
C HIS A 142 -10.69 -8.95 23.91
N PRO A 143 -10.56 -7.63 24.18
CA PRO A 143 -10.50 -6.62 23.12
C PRO A 143 -9.44 -6.86 22.06
N PHE A 144 -8.27 -7.40 22.46
CA PHE A 144 -7.24 -7.80 21.52
C PHE A 144 -7.63 -8.98 20.64
N LEU A 145 -8.33 -9.99 21.17
CA LEU A 145 -8.81 -11.12 20.37
C LEU A 145 -9.87 -10.68 19.37
N ALA A 146 -10.72 -9.72 19.75
CA ALA A 146 -11.65 -9.08 18.83
C ALA A 146 -10.90 -8.33 17.71
N LEU A 147 -9.87 -7.55 18.04
CA LEU A 147 -9.01 -6.90 17.05
C LEU A 147 -8.32 -7.90 16.12
N SER A 148 -7.74 -8.98 16.68
CA SER A 148 -7.08 -10.03 15.91
C SER A 148 -8.05 -10.71 14.94
N SER A 149 -9.21 -11.17 15.43
CA SER A 149 -10.26 -11.80 14.59
C SER A 149 -10.69 -10.84 13.48
N PHE A 150 -10.97 -9.58 13.81
CA PHE A 150 -11.37 -8.57 12.83
C PHE A 150 -10.32 -8.35 11.72
N LEU A 151 -9.03 -8.31 12.06
CA LEU A 151 -7.96 -8.12 11.09
C LEU A 151 -7.65 -9.37 10.27
N ILE A 152 -7.81 -10.56 10.87
CA ILE A 152 -7.46 -11.85 10.26
C ILE A 152 -8.59 -12.39 9.38
N ASP A 153 -9.85 -12.25 9.80
CA ASP A 153 -10.97 -12.87 9.10
C ASP A 153 -11.33 -12.15 7.78
N GLU A 154 -10.80 -10.93 7.55
CA GLU A 154 -11.03 -10.05 6.39
C GLU A 154 -12.52 -9.94 5.98
N GLN A 155 -13.44 -10.10 6.93
CA GLN A 155 -14.87 -10.12 6.63
C GLN A 155 -15.34 -8.71 6.23
N PRO A 156 -16.01 -8.56 5.07
CA PRO A 156 -16.36 -7.24 4.53
C PRO A 156 -17.45 -6.54 5.35
N SER A 157 -18.20 -7.29 6.16
CA SER A 157 -19.31 -6.76 6.92
C SER A 157 -19.40 -7.36 8.32
N LEU A 158 -19.97 -6.58 9.23
CA LEU A 158 -20.29 -7.04 10.57
C LEU A 158 -21.26 -8.24 10.56
N LEU A 159 -22.16 -8.32 9.57
CA LEU A 159 -23.18 -9.38 9.48
C LEU A 159 -22.58 -10.76 9.23
N THR A 160 -21.42 -10.83 8.59
CA THR A 160 -20.74 -12.09 8.26
C THR A 160 -19.68 -12.47 9.30
N HIS A 161 -19.43 -11.63 10.30
CA HIS A 161 -18.43 -11.90 11.34
C HIS A 161 -19.00 -12.85 12.41
N THR A 162 -18.26 -13.90 12.75
CA THR A 162 -18.66 -14.95 13.71
C THR A 162 -18.98 -14.38 15.09
N SER A 163 -18.18 -13.43 15.55
CA SER A 163 -18.35 -12.72 16.83
C SER A 163 -19.13 -11.41 16.75
N GLN A 164 -20.10 -11.29 15.82
CA GLN A 164 -20.95 -10.09 15.64
C GLN A 164 -21.64 -9.52 16.91
N PRO A 165 -22.03 -10.32 17.91
CA PRO A 165 -22.61 -9.78 19.15
C PRO A 165 -21.61 -9.01 20.01
N ASP A 166 -20.31 -9.21 19.82
CA ASP A 166 -19.28 -8.62 20.67
C ASP A 166 -19.21 -7.08 20.49
N PRO A 167 -19.19 -6.31 21.59
CA PRO A 167 -19.19 -4.85 21.52
C PRO A 167 -17.91 -4.29 20.88
N THR A 168 -16.76 -4.95 21.06
CA THR A 168 -15.49 -4.53 20.46
C THR A 168 -15.50 -4.75 18.96
N ILE A 169 -15.98 -5.91 18.48
CA ILE A 169 -16.16 -6.17 17.05
C ILE A 169 -17.07 -5.13 16.40
N ARG A 170 -18.22 -4.83 17.02
CA ARG A 170 -19.15 -3.79 16.52
C ARG A 170 -18.49 -2.42 16.44
N LYS A 171 -17.70 -2.07 17.45
CA LYS A 171 -16.93 -0.82 17.48
C LYS A 171 -15.89 -0.78 16.35
N LEU A 172 -15.16 -1.86 16.11
CA LEU A 172 -14.17 -1.97 15.03
C LEU A 172 -14.80 -1.78 13.65
N TYR A 173 -15.92 -2.44 13.36
CA TYR A 173 -16.64 -2.24 12.09
C TYR A 173 -17.20 -0.83 11.93
N THR A 174 -17.72 -0.24 13.02
CA THR A 174 -18.21 1.14 13.01
C THR A 174 -17.06 2.12 12.73
N LEU A 175 -15.90 1.89 13.34
CA LEU A 175 -14.69 2.65 13.09
C LEU A 175 -14.25 2.53 11.64
N ALA A 176 -14.11 1.30 11.15
CA ALA A 176 -13.69 1.02 9.78
C ALA A 176 -14.60 1.71 8.75
N LYS A 177 -15.91 1.63 8.97
CA LYS A 177 -16.90 2.33 8.12
C LYS A 177 -16.67 3.83 8.11
N ARG A 178 -16.60 4.48 9.29
CA ARG A 178 -16.38 5.93 9.39
C ARG A 178 -15.08 6.34 8.70
N MET A 179 -13.99 5.60 8.92
CA MET A 179 -12.70 5.91 8.31
C MET A 179 -12.74 5.78 6.78
N PHE A 180 -13.51 4.82 6.26
CA PHE A 180 -13.71 4.66 4.83
C PHE A 180 -14.55 5.81 4.25
N ASP A 181 -15.65 6.17 4.91
CA ASP A 181 -16.48 7.31 4.52
C ASP A 181 -15.66 8.62 4.49
N ASP A 182 -14.84 8.87 5.52
CA ASP A 182 -13.96 10.05 5.59
C ASP A 182 -12.89 10.05 4.48
N TYR A 183 -12.39 8.87 4.10
CA TYR A 183 -11.42 8.71 3.04
C TYR A 183 -12.04 9.04 1.68
N LEU A 184 -13.22 8.48 1.38
CA LEU A 184 -13.97 8.75 0.16
C LEU A 184 -14.28 10.25 0.01
N VAL A 185 -14.78 10.90 1.07
CA VAL A 185 -15.06 12.34 1.03
C VAL A 185 -13.80 13.16 0.73
N LYS A 186 -12.65 12.79 1.30
CA LYS A 186 -11.39 13.48 1.00
C LYS A 186 -10.94 13.27 -0.43
N GLU A 187 -11.06 12.05 -0.94
CA GLU A 187 -10.72 11.74 -2.33
C GLU A 187 -11.61 12.51 -3.30
N ASP A 188 -12.93 12.52 -3.07
CA ASP A 188 -13.89 13.31 -3.85
C ASP A 188 -13.56 14.81 -3.84
N THR A 189 -13.24 15.36 -2.67
CA THR A 189 -12.88 16.80 -2.58
C THR A 189 -11.59 17.14 -3.31
N LEU A 190 -10.58 16.26 -3.26
CA LEU A 190 -9.34 16.43 -4.01
C LEU A 190 -9.59 16.33 -5.51
N PHE A 191 -10.38 15.34 -5.92
CA PHE A 191 -10.78 15.14 -7.30
C PHE A 191 -11.51 16.39 -7.84
N HIS A 192 -12.55 16.87 -7.14
CA HIS A 192 -13.25 18.09 -7.51
C HIS A 192 -12.33 19.31 -7.61
N ARG A 193 -11.37 19.45 -6.69
CA ARG A 193 -10.38 20.53 -6.73
C ARG A 193 -9.49 20.45 -7.96
N CYS A 194 -9.00 19.25 -8.31
CA CYS A 194 -8.21 19.02 -9.51
C CYS A 194 -9.01 19.36 -10.77
N THR A 195 -10.22 18.83 -10.90
CA THR A 195 -11.12 19.12 -12.02
C THR A 195 -11.37 20.61 -12.18
N ARG A 196 -11.61 21.34 -11.07
CA ARG A 196 -11.78 22.79 -11.12
C ARG A 196 -10.53 23.55 -11.60
N ILE A 197 -9.33 23.11 -11.20
CA ILE A 197 -8.07 23.74 -11.65
C ILE A 197 -7.88 23.51 -13.15
N ILE A 198 -8.14 22.28 -13.61
CA ILE A 198 -8.08 21.89 -15.02
C ILE A 198 -9.05 22.76 -15.84
N ASP A 199 -10.32 22.84 -15.44
CA ASP A 199 -11.35 23.61 -16.15
C ASP A 199 -11.02 25.11 -16.21
N ASN A 200 -10.51 25.68 -15.11
CA ASN A 200 -10.10 27.08 -15.07
C ASN A 200 -8.90 27.34 -15.98
N THR A 201 -7.93 26.41 -16.02
CA THR A 201 -6.75 26.53 -16.87
C THR A 201 -7.13 26.40 -18.34
N GLU A 202 -7.99 25.45 -18.69
CA GLU A 202 -8.58 25.27 -20.03
C GLU A 202 -9.27 26.57 -20.50
N THR A 203 -10.09 27.17 -19.62
CA THR A 203 -10.80 28.43 -19.91
C THR A 203 -9.82 29.58 -20.15
N LYS A 204 -8.81 29.74 -19.28
CA LYS A 204 -7.81 30.81 -19.41
C LYS A 204 -6.98 30.69 -20.68
N ILE A 205 -6.58 29.48 -21.07
CA ILE A 205 -5.81 29.27 -22.30
C ILE A 205 -6.70 29.50 -23.53
N THR A 206 -7.96 29.05 -23.51
CA THR A 206 -8.94 29.32 -24.58
C THR A 206 -9.17 30.82 -24.77
N ASN A 207 -9.29 31.58 -23.67
CA ASN A 207 -9.44 33.04 -23.72
C ASN A 207 -8.18 33.72 -24.25
N ALA A 208 -6.99 33.25 -23.85
CA ALA A 208 -5.72 33.76 -24.35
C ALA A 208 -5.57 33.54 -25.86
N LEU A 209 -5.93 32.35 -26.36
CA LEU A 209 -5.97 32.04 -27.79
C LEU A 209 -6.91 32.97 -28.55
N THR A 210 -8.12 33.18 -28.03
CA THR A 210 -9.11 34.06 -28.64
C THR A 210 -8.60 35.51 -28.74
N SER A 211 -7.97 36.01 -27.67
CA SER A 211 -7.41 37.36 -27.61
C SER A 211 -6.21 37.53 -28.58
N LEU A 212 -5.33 36.52 -28.66
CA LEU A 212 -4.19 36.52 -29.59
C LEU A 212 -4.63 36.58 -31.06
N ARG A 213 -5.75 35.92 -31.39
CA ARG A 213 -6.33 35.92 -32.74
C ARG A 213 -6.89 37.30 -33.13
N GLN A 214 -7.31 38.10 -32.15
CA GLN A 214 -7.87 39.43 -32.38
C GLN A 214 -6.78 40.52 -32.43
N ASP A 215 -5.84 40.54 -31.48
CA ASP A 215 -5.08 41.77 -31.16
C ASP A 215 -3.58 41.79 -31.53
N VAL A 216 -2.99 40.72 -32.10
CA VAL A 216 -1.53 40.67 -32.35
C VAL A 216 -1.14 40.96 -33.81
N PRO A 217 -0.54 42.11 -34.15
CA PRO A 217 -0.30 42.50 -35.56
C PRO A 217 0.77 41.67 -36.29
N THR A 218 1.72 41.05 -35.58
CA THR A 218 2.81 40.29 -36.18
C THR A 218 2.48 38.79 -36.34
N ILE A 219 2.22 38.37 -37.58
CA ILE A 219 1.80 37.00 -37.96
C ILE A 219 2.73 35.91 -37.39
N ARG A 220 4.05 36.15 -37.35
CA ARG A 220 5.06 35.14 -36.99
C ARG A 220 5.13 34.86 -35.47
N GLN A 221 4.95 35.87 -34.64
CA GLN A 221 4.92 35.72 -33.17
C GLN A 221 3.57 35.15 -32.72
N ARG A 222 2.46 35.62 -33.33
CA ARG A 222 1.11 35.09 -33.10
C ARG A 222 1.05 33.56 -33.29
N LYS A 223 1.56 33.05 -34.43
CA LYS A 223 1.56 31.60 -34.73
C LYS A 223 2.36 30.76 -33.73
N ARG A 224 3.49 31.26 -33.21
CA ARG A 224 4.30 30.52 -32.22
C ARG A 224 3.60 30.45 -30.87
N THR A 225 3.03 31.56 -30.41
CA THR A 225 2.30 31.62 -29.14
C THR A 225 1.00 30.81 -29.21
N GLU A 226 0.29 30.87 -30.33
CA GLU A 226 -0.90 30.05 -30.59
C GLU A 226 -0.58 28.55 -30.51
N LYS A 227 0.47 28.09 -31.21
CA LYS A 227 0.90 26.69 -31.16
C LYS A 227 1.23 26.22 -29.73
N ALA A 228 1.98 27.02 -28.96
CA ALA A 228 2.35 26.66 -27.59
C ALA A 228 1.12 26.56 -26.65
N LEU A 229 0.11 27.42 -26.84
CA LEU A 229 -1.14 27.37 -26.08
C LEU A 229 -2.04 26.22 -26.52
N GLU A 230 -2.09 25.89 -27.81
CA GLU A 230 -2.80 24.72 -28.33
C GLU A 230 -2.18 23.41 -27.80
N GLU A 231 -0.85 23.32 -27.77
CA GLU A 231 -0.13 22.21 -27.14
C GLU A 231 -0.45 22.10 -25.64
N GLY A 232 -0.51 23.23 -24.93
CA GLY A 232 -0.92 23.28 -23.53
C GLY A 232 -2.38 22.84 -23.30
N LEU A 233 -3.31 23.28 -24.16
CA LEU A 233 -4.71 22.82 -24.12
C LEU A 233 -4.82 21.33 -24.39
N HIS A 234 -4.08 20.82 -25.38
CA HIS A 234 -4.09 19.41 -25.70
C HIS A 234 -3.62 18.56 -24.51
N LEU A 235 -2.58 19.01 -23.80
CA LEU A 235 -2.09 18.35 -22.59
C LEU A 235 -3.13 18.37 -21.45
N ILE A 236 -3.80 19.51 -21.24
CA ILE A 236 -4.84 19.62 -20.20
C ILE A 236 -6.05 18.75 -20.55
N CYS A 237 -6.48 18.74 -21.81
CA CYS A 237 -7.58 17.93 -22.29
C CYS A 237 -7.26 16.43 -22.22
N SER A 238 -6.04 16.01 -22.54
CA SER A 238 -5.63 14.61 -22.42
C SER A 238 -5.59 14.18 -20.95
N PHE A 239 -5.08 15.02 -20.06
CA PHE A 239 -5.09 14.76 -18.62
C PHE A 239 -6.52 14.70 -18.05
N LYS A 240 -7.41 15.62 -18.45
CA LYS A 240 -8.84 15.62 -18.07
C LYS A 240 -9.56 14.34 -18.50
N ARG A 241 -9.27 13.82 -19.69
CA ARG A 241 -9.83 12.54 -20.18
C ARG A 241 -9.33 11.36 -19.34
N GLN A 242 -8.06 11.36 -18.97
CA GLN A 242 -7.49 10.32 -18.10
C GLN A 242 -8.13 10.34 -16.71
N CYS A 243 -8.39 11.53 -16.15
CA CYS A 243 -9.08 11.66 -14.87
C CYS A 243 -10.51 11.10 -14.92
N ARG A 244 -11.26 11.35 -16.00
CA ARG A 244 -12.64 10.86 -16.16
C ARG A 244 -12.74 9.37 -16.46
N ALA A 245 -11.81 8.83 -17.24
CA ALA A 245 -11.77 7.39 -17.51
C ALA A 245 -11.52 6.57 -16.23
N ALA A 246 -10.83 7.14 -15.25
CA ALA A 246 -10.65 6.52 -13.95
C ALA A 246 -11.92 6.52 -13.07
N GLU A 247 -12.91 7.39 -13.34
CA GLU A 247 -14.20 7.41 -12.63
C GLU A 247 -15.11 6.26 -13.11
N ASP A 248 -15.20 6.04 -14.42
CA ASP A 248 -16.10 5.05 -15.04
C ASP A 248 -15.72 3.59 -14.72
N ASP A 249 -14.46 3.32 -14.39
CA ASP A 249 -14.00 1.99 -13.96
C ASP A 249 -14.40 1.67 -12.50
N THR A 250 -14.76 2.68 -11.69
CA THR A 250 -15.11 2.51 -10.27
C THR A 250 -16.60 2.22 -10.02
N GLU A 251 -17.49 2.53 -10.98
CA GLU A 251 -18.94 2.30 -10.82
C GLU A 251 -19.42 0.92 -11.34
N ASN A 252 -18.54 0.11 -11.95
CA ASN A 252 -18.93 -1.15 -12.61
C ASN A 252 -18.45 -2.46 -11.94
N GLU A 253 -17.82 -2.45 -10.76
CA GLU A 253 -17.58 -3.69 -9.99
C GLU A 253 -18.80 -4.09 -9.14
N SER A 254 -19.89 -4.45 -9.82
CA SER A 254 -20.99 -5.23 -9.27
C SER A 254 -20.85 -6.68 -9.71
N ASP A 255 -20.74 -7.58 -8.72
CA ASP A 255 -21.00 -9.02 -8.77
C ASP A 255 -20.47 -9.81 -9.99
N THR A 256 -19.34 -10.51 -9.80
CA THR A 256 -19.25 -11.89 -10.32
C THR A 256 -18.26 -12.74 -9.54
N VAL A 257 -18.80 -13.66 -8.74
CA VAL A 257 -18.09 -14.84 -8.21
C VAL A 257 -17.67 -15.77 -9.36
N PRO A 258 -16.53 -16.46 -9.27
CA PRO A 258 -16.39 -17.76 -9.91
C PRO A 258 -16.06 -18.89 -8.89
N PRO A 259 -16.67 -20.09 -9.04
CA PRO A 259 -16.29 -21.29 -8.31
C PRO A 259 -15.16 -22.08 -9.04
N PRO A 260 -14.60 -23.16 -8.43
CA PRO A 260 -13.16 -23.47 -8.48
C PRO A 260 -12.75 -24.61 -9.44
N THR A 261 -11.45 -24.99 -9.35
CA THR A 261 -10.75 -26.21 -9.83
C THR A 261 -10.24 -26.16 -11.30
N THR A 262 -9.03 -26.59 -11.73
CA THR A 262 -8.02 -27.54 -11.22
C THR A 262 -6.70 -27.36 -12.00
N ALA A 263 -5.58 -27.76 -11.38
CA ALA A 263 -4.37 -28.39 -11.94
C ALA A 263 -3.35 -27.62 -12.82
N THR A 264 -2.15 -27.49 -12.23
CA THR A 264 -0.83 -27.93 -12.76
C THR A 264 -0.34 -27.35 -14.08
N SER A 265 0.71 -26.53 -14.02
CA SER A 265 2.02 -26.83 -14.65
C SER A 265 3.09 -25.82 -14.25
N ALA A 266 4.22 -26.36 -13.80
CA ALA A 266 5.47 -25.63 -13.64
C ALA A 266 5.91 -25.05 -15.00
N ILE A 267 6.22 -23.75 -15.05
CA ILE A 267 6.96 -23.15 -16.16
C ILE A 267 8.10 -22.32 -15.58
N SER A 268 9.29 -22.81 -15.87
CA SER A 268 10.60 -22.23 -15.67
C SER A 268 10.69 -20.82 -16.29
N LEU A 269 11.22 -19.85 -15.54
CA LEU A 269 11.56 -18.52 -16.08
C LEU A 269 12.72 -18.65 -17.08
N PRO A 270 12.60 -18.12 -18.31
CA PRO A 270 13.75 -17.85 -19.15
C PRO A 270 14.41 -16.54 -18.73
N SER A 271 15.72 -16.59 -18.52
CA SER A 271 16.63 -15.45 -18.44
C SER A 271 16.39 -14.49 -19.62
N SER A 272 15.88 -13.28 -19.33
CA SER A 272 15.61 -12.27 -20.36
C SER A 272 16.92 -11.72 -20.94
N SER A 273 17.01 -11.80 -22.26
CA SER A 273 18.04 -11.27 -23.14
C SER A 273 18.34 -9.78 -22.88
N THR A 274 19.62 -9.44 -22.89
CA THR A 274 20.17 -8.07 -22.80
C THR A 274 19.58 -7.09 -23.82
N ASN A 275 19.04 -7.60 -24.93
CA ASN A 275 18.54 -6.84 -26.07
C ASN A 275 17.26 -6.02 -25.77
N ASP A 276 16.36 -6.54 -24.93
CA ASP A 276 15.06 -5.91 -24.65
C ASP A 276 15.22 -4.58 -23.90
N ASN A 277 16.22 -4.49 -23.01
CA ASN A 277 16.47 -3.27 -22.23
C ASN A 277 17.27 -2.22 -23.03
N GLU A 278 18.10 -2.67 -23.99
CA GLU A 278 18.81 -1.78 -24.91
C GLU A 278 17.85 -1.06 -25.86
N PHE A 279 16.79 -1.75 -26.32
CA PHE A 279 15.70 -1.13 -27.08
C PHE A 279 15.02 -0.03 -26.26
N VAL A 280 14.66 -0.31 -25.00
CA VAL A 280 14.03 0.68 -24.12
C VAL A 280 14.94 1.89 -23.90
N GLN A 281 16.24 1.68 -23.71
CA GLN A 281 17.20 2.78 -23.55
C GLN A 281 17.25 3.67 -24.80
N SER A 282 17.41 3.07 -25.99
CA SER A 282 17.43 3.79 -27.27
C SER A 282 16.15 4.59 -27.50
N TRP A 283 15.01 4.01 -27.14
CA TRP A 283 13.71 4.67 -27.24
C TRP A 283 13.63 5.89 -26.30
N LEU A 284 14.12 5.76 -25.08
CA LEU A 284 14.18 6.86 -24.10
C LEU A 284 15.12 7.98 -24.54
N ASP A 285 16.24 7.65 -25.15
CA ASP A 285 17.24 8.64 -25.60
C ASP A 285 16.75 9.50 -26.78
N THR A 286 15.64 9.13 -27.42
CA THR A 286 15.10 9.85 -28.59
C THR A 286 14.31 11.12 -28.23
N ASN A 287 13.89 11.30 -26.96
CA ASN A 287 13.10 12.46 -26.53
C ASN A 287 13.34 12.79 -25.04
N GLU A 288 13.12 14.04 -24.63
CA GLU A 288 13.10 14.41 -23.21
C GLU A 288 11.71 14.16 -22.59
N TRP A 289 11.64 13.27 -21.59
CA TRP A 289 10.38 12.85 -20.98
C TRP A 289 10.29 13.28 -19.51
N VAL A 290 9.19 13.96 -19.14
CA VAL A 290 8.83 14.23 -17.74
C VAL A 290 8.27 12.96 -17.06
N HIS A 291 7.57 12.12 -17.83
CA HIS A 291 7.10 10.80 -17.41
C HIS A 291 7.32 9.79 -18.54
N ILE A 292 7.88 8.63 -18.20
CA ILE A 292 8.17 7.58 -19.19
C ILE A 292 6.87 6.87 -19.60
N PRO A 293 6.46 6.92 -20.89
CA PRO A 293 5.23 6.31 -21.38
C PRO A 293 5.38 4.81 -21.60
N TRP A 294 5.48 4.03 -20.51
CA TRP A 294 5.78 2.59 -20.53
C TRP A 294 4.84 1.75 -21.42
N GLN A 295 3.57 2.14 -21.50
CA GLN A 295 2.59 1.45 -22.33
C GLN A 295 2.86 1.65 -23.83
N THR A 296 3.27 2.85 -24.24
CA THR A 296 3.67 3.17 -25.61
C THR A 296 4.93 2.41 -26.00
N ILE A 297 5.95 2.43 -25.14
CA ILE A 297 7.20 1.67 -25.35
C ILE A 297 6.91 0.19 -25.56
N TYR A 298 6.03 -0.39 -24.72
CA TYR A 298 5.61 -1.79 -24.83
C TYR A 298 4.95 -2.09 -26.17
N GLN A 299 4.03 -1.24 -26.60
CA GLN A 299 3.28 -1.45 -27.84
C GLN A 299 4.20 -1.38 -29.07
N GLU A 300 5.05 -0.36 -29.15
CA GLU A 300 6.01 -0.21 -30.24
C GLU A 300 7.04 -1.35 -30.26
N GLY A 301 7.55 -1.76 -29.09
CA GLY A 301 8.46 -2.91 -29.00
C GLY A 301 7.80 -4.24 -29.35
N LYS A 302 6.48 -4.38 -29.18
CA LYS A 302 5.71 -5.53 -29.67
C LYS A 302 5.56 -5.51 -31.18
N GLU A 303 5.23 -4.36 -31.76
CA GLU A 303 5.10 -4.16 -33.20
C GLU A 303 6.43 -4.39 -33.94
N MET A 304 7.55 -4.00 -33.30
CA MET A 304 8.90 -4.24 -33.82
C MET A 304 9.45 -5.65 -33.50
N GLY A 305 8.67 -6.52 -32.85
CA GLY A 305 9.07 -7.89 -32.53
C GLY A 305 10.19 -8.02 -31.48
N GLN A 306 10.46 -6.96 -30.72
CA GLN A 306 11.49 -6.91 -29.67
C GLN A 306 11.04 -7.65 -28.40
N PHE A 307 9.78 -7.46 -27.99
CA PHE A 307 9.25 -8.05 -26.75
C PHE A 307 8.63 -9.44 -26.95
N LYS A 308 9.46 -10.43 -27.30
CA LYS A 308 8.98 -11.80 -27.57
C LYS A 308 8.44 -12.51 -26.33
N SER A 309 9.10 -12.36 -25.19
CA SER A 309 8.75 -13.03 -23.93
C SER A 309 8.00 -12.12 -22.93
N ILE A 310 7.91 -10.82 -23.20
CA ILE A 310 7.28 -9.86 -22.27
C ILE A 310 5.80 -9.68 -22.62
N ASN A 311 4.92 -9.95 -21.65
CA ASN A 311 3.47 -9.96 -21.85
C ASN A 311 2.74 -8.75 -21.24
N SER A 312 3.47 -7.81 -20.63
CA SER A 312 2.88 -6.58 -20.13
C SER A 312 3.87 -5.42 -20.09
N TRP A 313 3.37 -4.20 -20.22
CA TRP A 313 4.18 -2.99 -20.06
C TRP A 313 4.76 -2.85 -18.63
N LYS A 314 4.06 -3.40 -17.61
CA LYS A 314 4.55 -3.44 -16.22
C LYS A 314 5.82 -4.28 -16.10
N SER A 315 5.92 -5.36 -16.87
CA SER A 315 7.11 -6.22 -16.94
C SER A 315 8.28 -5.53 -17.65
N VAL A 316 8.03 -4.76 -18.73
CA VAL A 316 9.06 -3.92 -19.39
C VAL A 316 9.62 -2.90 -18.40
N LYS A 317 8.73 -2.15 -17.73
CA LYS A 317 9.09 -1.16 -16.71
C LYS A 317 9.96 -1.78 -15.60
N SER A 318 9.50 -2.88 -15.03
CA SER A 318 10.20 -3.56 -13.93
C SER A 318 11.54 -4.14 -14.36
N GLY A 319 11.62 -4.72 -15.57
CA GLY A 319 12.83 -5.26 -16.16
C GLY A 319 13.88 -4.18 -16.40
N TYR A 320 13.49 -3.06 -17.02
CA TYR A 320 14.39 -1.94 -17.30
C TYR A 320 14.92 -1.28 -16.03
N TYR A 321 14.08 -1.05 -15.01
CA TYR A 321 14.57 -0.50 -13.73
C TYR A 321 15.53 -1.43 -12.99
N ARG A 322 15.37 -2.76 -13.13
CA ARG A 322 16.33 -3.72 -12.58
C ARG A 322 17.65 -3.72 -13.36
N TRP A 323 17.58 -3.60 -14.68
CA TRP A 323 18.74 -3.56 -15.56
C TRP A 323 19.55 -2.26 -15.40
N SER A 324 18.91 -1.10 -15.39
CA SER A 324 19.56 0.21 -15.24
C SER A 324 20.30 0.37 -13.90
N LYS A 325 19.80 -0.25 -12.82
CA LYS A 325 20.49 -0.29 -11.52
C LYS A 325 21.75 -1.15 -11.50
N ARG A 326 21.94 -2.05 -12.48
CA ARG A 326 23.09 -2.96 -12.58
C ARG A 326 24.19 -2.45 -13.50
N ARG A 327 23.96 -1.33 -14.19
CA ARG A 327 24.90 -0.69 -15.12
C ARG A 327 25.60 0.47 -14.42
#